data_AF-A0A523IWV0-F1
#
_entry.id   AF-A0A523IWV0-F1
#
_cell.length_a   1.000
_cell.length_b   1.000
_cell.length_c   1.000
_cell.angle_alpha   90.00
_cell.angle_beta   90.00
_cell.angle_gamma   90.00
#
_symmetry.space_group_name_H-M   'P 1'
#
loop_
_entity.id
_entity.type
_entity.pdbx_description
1 polymer ?
#
loop_
_entity_poly.entity_id
_entity_poly.type
_entity_poly.pdbx_seq_one_letter_code
_entity_poly.pdbx_strand_id
1 'polypeptide(L)'
;MNPRRALLSAGLALAIGSGCGPKLVRETVYDRDGVHVELRRSVKGGSPIARGYEHPATLAAVRVAHILALIHYEDAKGAQHPIIRSEHVYPLGEGVAQALAKAGPDDEIAVAVFTVERRLGVFQQKRVTAFRAYMRDDELVLQFYSINALIERGSPRGSEYKIPEEVPSWKPDFRLVPSKAQRRAGPRVLRVEWRNSYFARPPSLRLRDGQLQRRTILMEEELPVEPEALKPLSTALRDAQLQALDQIDAARRSGLISESEYRRRRRLVLEGRLEEAGYDTKPGE
;
A
#
# COMPACT_ATOMS: atom_id res chain seq x y z
N MET A 1 -75.50 42.58 7.68
CA MET A 1 -75.01 41.20 7.61
C MET A 1 -74.13 41.07 6.38
N ASN A 2 -72.80 40.97 6.54
CA ASN A 2 -71.84 40.92 5.42
C ASN A 2 -71.05 39.60 5.45
N PRO A 3 -71.25 38.68 4.48
CA PRO A 3 -70.51 37.43 4.38
C PRO A 3 -69.28 37.62 3.49
N ARG A 4 -68.20 38.20 4.02
CA ARG A 4 -66.93 38.37 3.27
C ARG A 4 -65.69 38.28 4.17
N ARG A 5 -65.57 37.25 5.00
CA ARG A 5 -64.32 36.96 5.75
C ARG A 5 -64.20 35.48 6.10
N ALA A 6 -63.91 34.64 5.11
CA ALA A 6 -63.55 33.24 5.35
C ALA A 6 -62.81 32.66 4.14
N LEU A 7 -61.60 33.14 3.87
CA LEU A 7 -60.72 32.54 2.85
C LEU A 7 -59.29 33.10 2.98
N LEU A 8 -58.65 32.92 4.14
CA LEU A 8 -57.26 33.36 4.35
C LEU A 8 -56.57 32.52 5.45
N SER A 9 -56.60 31.18 5.32
CA SER A 9 -55.84 30.31 6.24
C SER A 9 -55.68 28.87 5.71
N ALA A 10 -55.20 28.71 4.48
CA ALA A 10 -54.88 27.39 3.92
C ALA A 10 -53.65 27.41 2.99
N GLY A 11 -52.58 28.12 3.36
CA GLY A 11 -51.40 28.29 2.48
C GLY A 11 -50.07 28.44 3.19
N LEU A 12 -49.84 27.77 4.34
CA LEU A 12 -48.57 27.89 5.06
C LEU A 12 -48.16 26.60 5.81
N ALA A 13 -48.27 25.43 5.16
CA ALA A 13 -47.86 24.15 5.75
C ALA A 13 -46.98 23.27 4.84
N LEU A 14 -46.42 23.82 3.75
CA LEU A 14 -45.74 23.05 2.68
C LEU A 14 -44.28 23.45 2.44
N ALA A 15 -43.61 24.06 3.41
CA ALA A 15 -42.24 24.59 3.26
C ALA A 15 -41.18 24.01 4.22
N ILE A 16 -41.43 22.85 4.85
CA ILE A 16 -40.45 22.17 5.73
C ILE A 16 -39.73 21.01 5.00
N GLY A 17 -40.02 20.78 3.72
CA GLY A 17 -39.39 19.73 2.91
C GLY A 17 -38.05 20.11 2.24
N SER A 18 -37.52 21.31 2.49
CA SER A 18 -36.36 21.84 1.78
C SER A 18 -35.03 21.31 2.32
N GLY A 19 -34.59 20.20 1.75
CA GLY A 19 -33.24 20.13 1.18
C GLY A 19 -32.07 19.91 2.14
N CYS A 20 -32.11 18.88 2.98
CA CYS A 20 -30.87 18.34 3.52
C CYS A 20 -30.12 17.62 2.38
N GLY A 21 -29.22 18.34 1.71
CA GLY A 21 -28.33 17.78 0.70
C GLY A 21 -27.47 16.64 1.27
N PRO A 22 -26.87 15.81 0.41
CA PRO A 22 -25.99 14.75 0.87
C PRO A 22 -24.83 15.35 1.67
N LYS A 23 -24.67 14.92 2.92
CA LYS A 23 -23.55 15.28 3.79
C LYS A 23 -22.41 14.30 3.55
N LEU A 24 -21.21 14.80 3.29
CA LEU A 24 -20.02 13.96 3.24
C LEU A 24 -19.51 13.72 4.67
N VAL A 25 -19.36 12.45 5.04
CA VAL A 25 -18.72 12.01 6.28
C VAL A 25 -17.32 11.54 5.93
N ARG A 26 -16.33 11.97 6.72
CA ARG A 26 -14.91 11.67 6.53
C ARG A 26 -14.34 11.07 7.80
N GLU A 27 -13.54 10.03 7.67
CA GLU A 27 -12.86 9.39 8.78
C GLU A 27 -11.39 9.14 8.41
N THR A 28 -10.47 9.81 9.11
CA THR A 28 -9.03 9.59 8.92
C THR A 28 -8.66 8.17 9.37
N VAL A 29 -7.99 7.42 8.50
CA VAL A 29 -7.45 6.09 8.81
C VAL A 29 -5.95 6.15 9.02
N TYR A 30 -5.26 6.96 8.22
CA TYR A 30 -3.80 7.04 8.24
C TYR A 30 -3.36 8.47 7.92
N ASP A 31 -2.51 9.07 8.74
CA ASP A 31 -1.95 10.40 8.52
C ASP A 31 -0.54 10.51 9.10
N ARG A 32 0.45 10.06 8.33
CA ARG A 32 1.89 10.14 8.68
C ARG A 32 2.76 9.99 7.43
N ASP A 33 4.04 10.33 7.53
CA ASP A 33 5.03 10.16 6.45
C ASP A 33 4.66 10.85 5.13
N GLY A 34 3.95 11.98 5.20
CA GLY A 34 3.46 12.70 4.03
C GLY A 34 2.34 11.97 3.28
N VAL A 35 1.69 10.99 3.92
CA VAL A 35 0.55 10.25 3.38
C VAL A 35 -0.67 10.51 4.26
N HIS A 36 -1.76 10.95 3.63
CA HIS A 36 -3.08 11.11 4.25
C HIS A 36 -4.07 10.18 3.56
N VAL A 37 -4.76 9.34 4.34
CA VAL A 37 -5.79 8.39 3.89
C VAL A 37 -7.01 8.54 4.77
N GLU A 38 -8.16 8.76 4.14
CA GLU A 38 -9.45 8.87 4.81
C GLU A 38 -10.52 8.05 4.10
N LEU A 39 -11.46 7.50 4.87
CA LEU A 39 -12.71 6.94 4.34
C LEU A 39 -13.70 8.06 4.10
N ARG A 40 -14.45 7.96 3.02
CA ARG A 40 -15.50 8.91 2.66
C ARG A 40 -16.78 8.20 2.30
N ARG A 41 -17.88 8.65 2.90
CA ARG A 41 -19.23 8.26 2.50
C ARG A 41 -20.16 9.46 2.41
N SER A 42 -21.05 9.45 1.43
CA SER A 42 -22.13 10.42 1.35
C SER A 42 -23.34 9.90 2.12
N VAL A 43 -23.96 10.74 2.94
CA VAL A 43 -25.13 10.41 3.75
C VAL A 43 -26.27 11.36 3.37
N LYS A 44 -27.45 10.81 3.06
CA LYS A 44 -28.66 11.59 2.75
C LYS A 44 -29.80 11.11 3.65
N GLY A 45 -30.42 12.03 4.40
CA GLY A 45 -31.49 11.67 5.34
C GLY A 45 -31.04 10.71 6.44
N GLY A 46 -29.80 10.82 6.92
CA GLY A 46 -29.24 9.97 7.96
C GLY A 46 -28.76 8.58 7.50
N SER A 47 -29.03 8.20 6.25
CA SER A 47 -28.60 6.91 5.69
C SER A 47 -27.46 7.08 4.67
N PRO A 48 -26.48 6.16 4.61
CA PRO A 48 -25.48 6.13 3.56
C PRO A 48 -26.11 6.03 2.16
N ILE A 49 -25.53 6.72 1.19
CA ILE A 49 -25.89 6.55 -0.23
C ILE A 49 -25.16 5.32 -0.75
N ALA A 50 -25.94 4.33 -1.18
CA ALA A 50 -25.42 3.07 -1.68
C ALA A 50 -24.41 3.28 -2.83
N ARG A 51 -23.19 2.76 -2.69
CA ARG A 51 -22.18 2.76 -3.77
C ARG A 51 -21.89 1.38 -4.32
N GLY A 52 -22.18 0.33 -3.54
CA GLY A 52 -22.01 -1.06 -3.95
C GLY A 52 -20.55 -1.42 -4.22
N TYR A 53 -19.63 -0.94 -3.39
CA TYR A 53 -18.24 -1.37 -3.43
C TYR A 53 -18.07 -2.73 -2.74
N GLU A 54 -17.07 -3.49 -3.17
CA GLU A 54 -16.73 -4.80 -2.60
C GLU A 54 -15.81 -4.66 -1.38
N HIS A 55 -16.28 -3.87 -0.41
CA HIS A 55 -15.61 -3.64 0.87
C HIS A 55 -16.39 -4.32 2.02
N PRO A 56 -15.73 -4.69 3.12
CA PRO A 56 -14.29 -4.60 3.37
C PRO A 56 -13.48 -5.59 2.51
N ALA A 57 -12.22 -5.25 2.26
CA ALA A 57 -11.29 -6.13 1.55
C ALA A 57 -9.95 -6.21 2.28
N THR A 58 -9.46 -7.42 2.52
CA THR A 58 -8.18 -7.65 3.19
C THR A 58 -7.07 -7.86 2.17
N LEU A 59 -6.23 -6.85 1.99
CA LEU A 59 -5.03 -6.92 1.15
C LEU A 59 -3.80 -6.70 2.02
N ALA A 60 -2.76 -7.51 1.83
CA ALA A 60 -1.48 -7.30 2.51
C ALA A 60 -0.87 -5.95 2.10
N ALA A 61 -0.41 -5.15 3.06
CA ALA A 61 0.20 -3.83 2.82
C ALA A 61 1.33 -3.87 1.79
N VAL A 62 2.18 -4.90 1.85
CA VAL A 62 3.28 -5.14 0.89
C VAL A 62 2.75 -5.30 -0.54
N ARG A 63 1.64 -6.01 -0.72
CA ARG A 63 1.03 -6.20 -2.04
C ARG A 63 0.48 -4.90 -2.60
N VAL A 64 -0.17 -4.09 -1.76
CA VAL A 64 -0.65 -2.76 -2.13
C VAL A 64 0.53 -1.86 -2.52
N ALA A 65 1.62 -1.88 -1.74
CA ALA A 65 2.85 -1.16 -2.06
C ALA A 65 3.43 -1.58 -3.43
N HIS A 66 3.50 -2.88 -3.73
CA HIS A 66 3.97 -3.37 -5.03
C HIS A 66 3.08 -2.91 -6.19
N ILE A 67 1.76 -2.93 -6.01
CA ILE A 67 0.81 -2.39 -6.99
C ILE A 67 1.12 -0.91 -7.27
N LEU A 68 1.19 -0.09 -6.22
CA LEU A 68 1.38 1.36 -6.31
C LEU A 68 2.73 1.74 -6.93
N ALA A 69 3.79 1.01 -6.59
CA ALA A 69 5.12 1.19 -7.14
C ALA A 69 5.22 0.96 -8.66
N LEU A 70 4.32 0.15 -9.21
CA LEU A 70 4.32 -0.19 -10.63
C LEU A 70 3.43 0.74 -11.46
N ILE A 71 2.75 1.71 -10.84
CA ILE A 71 1.90 2.65 -11.56
C ILE A 71 2.75 3.83 -12.06
N HIS A 72 2.69 4.03 -13.37
CA HIS A 72 3.40 5.09 -14.05
C HIS A 72 2.43 6.02 -14.77
N TYR A 73 2.89 7.26 -14.98
CA TYR A 73 2.23 8.22 -15.84
C TYR A 73 3.24 8.81 -16.82
N GLU A 74 2.72 9.25 -17.95
CA GLU A 74 3.43 10.01 -18.96
C GLU A 74 3.03 11.48 -18.81
N ASP A 75 4.01 12.37 -18.71
CA ASP A 75 3.77 13.81 -18.62
C ASP A 75 3.49 14.44 -20.01
N ALA A 76 3.21 15.74 -20.04
CA ALA A 76 2.95 16.48 -21.28
C ALA A 76 4.13 16.47 -22.27
N LYS A 77 5.34 16.10 -21.84
CA LYS A 77 6.54 15.99 -22.69
C LYS A 77 6.78 14.54 -23.16
N GLY A 78 5.89 13.61 -22.83
CA GLY A 78 6.05 12.19 -23.16
C GLY A 78 6.99 11.43 -22.23
N ALA A 79 7.48 12.05 -21.14
CA ALA A 79 8.38 11.38 -20.21
C ALA A 79 7.58 10.55 -19.20
N GLN A 80 8.01 9.31 -18.97
CA GLN A 80 7.38 8.39 -18.05
C GLN A 80 7.96 8.51 -16.64
N HIS A 81 7.09 8.63 -15.64
CA HIS A 81 7.44 8.79 -14.23
C HIS A 81 6.59 7.86 -13.35
N PRO A 82 7.13 7.39 -12.20
CA PRO A 82 6.30 6.72 -11.21
C PRO A 82 5.29 7.71 -10.61
N ILE A 83 4.03 7.28 -10.41
CA ILE A 83 2.99 8.13 -9.80
C ILE A 83 3.31 8.41 -8.32
N ILE A 84 3.79 7.39 -7.62
CA ILE A 84 4.16 7.43 -6.21
C ILE A 84 5.67 7.33 -6.11
N ARG A 85 6.29 8.23 -5.35
CA ARG A 85 7.74 8.17 -5.13
C ARG A 85 8.11 7.05 -4.18
N SER A 86 9.30 6.50 -4.36
CA SER A 86 9.85 5.37 -3.59
C SER A 86 9.68 5.53 -2.08
N GLU A 87 9.90 6.72 -1.54
CA GLU A 87 9.81 7.04 -0.12
C GLU A 87 8.39 6.91 0.45
N HIS A 88 7.36 7.07 -0.38
CA HIS A 88 5.95 6.99 0.06
C HIS A 88 5.26 5.67 -0.31
N VAL A 89 5.90 4.80 -1.11
CA VAL A 89 5.28 3.54 -1.59
C VAL A 89 4.80 2.65 -0.44
N TYR A 90 5.66 2.40 0.55
CA TYR A 90 5.33 1.50 1.68
C TYR A 90 4.39 2.15 2.70
N PRO A 91 4.63 3.40 3.18
CA PRO A 91 3.67 4.09 4.03
C PRO A 91 2.28 4.18 3.41
N LEU A 92 2.20 4.44 2.09
CA LEU A 92 0.93 4.46 1.38
C LEU A 92 0.30 3.07 1.28
N GLY A 93 1.10 2.03 1.02
CA GLY A 93 0.62 0.65 0.99
C GLY A 93 -0.02 0.22 2.31
N GLU A 94 0.57 0.62 3.44
CA GLU A 94 0.01 0.40 4.77
C GLU A 94 -1.31 1.14 4.97
N GLY A 95 -1.33 2.47 4.74
CA GLY A 95 -2.54 3.27 4.94
C GLY A 95 -3.72 2.82 4.07
N VAL A 96 -3.46 2.46 2.82
CA VAL A 96 -4.51 1.95 1.92
C VAL A 96 -4.97 0.56 2.33
N ALA A 97 -4.07 -0.33 2.78
CA ALA A 97 -4.47 -1.65 3.26
C ALA A 97 -5.35 -1.58 4.52
N GLN A 98 -5.01 -0.71 5.47
CA GLN A 98 -5.84 -0.45 6.65
C GLN A 98 -7.21 0.12 6.26
N ALA A 99 -7.23 1.07 5.33
CA ALA A 99 -8.48 1.65 4.84
C ALA A 99 -9.36 0.62 4.12
N LEU A 100 -8.78 -0.24 3.28
CA LEU A 100 -9.51 -1.33 2.60
C LEU A 100 -10.14 -2.32 3.60
N ALA A 101 -9.45 -2.63 4.68
CA ALA A 101 -9.95 -3.54 5.71
C ALA A 101 -11.08 -2.91 6.55
N LYS A 102 -11.10 -1.58 6.67
CA LYS A 102 -12.09 -0.83 7.48
C LYS A 102 -13.30 -0.32 6.68
N ALA A 103 -13.12 -0.09 5.38
CA ALA A 103 -14.16 0.43 4.51
C ALA A 103 -15.42 -0.46 4.51
N GLY A 104 -16.59 0.16 4.57
CA GLY A 104 -17.87 -0.46 4.25
C GLY A 104 -18.20 -0.37 2.76
N PRO A 105 -19.31 -0.99 2.31
CA PRO A 105 -19.71 -1.04 0.89
C PRO A 105 -20.03 0.33 0.27
N ASP A 106 -20.17 1.37 1.09
CA ASP A 106 -20.48 2.74 0.67
C ASP A 106 -19.31 3.71 0.85
N ASP A 107 -18.19 3.22 1.38
CA ASP A 107 -16.99 4.01 1.59
C ASP A 107 -16.09 3.98 0.36
N GLU A 108 -15.65 5.15 -0.09
CA GLU A 108 -14.47 5.28 -0.94
C GLU A 108 -13.24 5.63 -0.09
N ILE A 109 -12.07 5.18 -0.50
CA ILE A 109 -10.81 5.48 0.17
C ILE A 109 -10.17 6.67 -0.54
N ALA A 110 -10.17 7.84 0.08
CA ALA A 110 -9.52 9.02 -0.46
C ALA A 110 -8.08 9.14 0.06
N VAL A 111 -7.16 9.41 -0.85
CA VAL A 111 -5.72 9.45 -0.59
C VAL A 111 -5.14 10.77 -1.08
N ALA A 112 -4.24 11.35 -0.28
CA ALA A 112 -3.28 12.36 -0.69
C ALA A 112 -1.86 11.98 -0.26
N VAL A 113 -0.91 12.13 -1.19
CA VAL A 113 0.53 11.97 -0.93
C VAL A 113 1.23 13.28 -1.20
N PHE A 114 1.93 13.80 -0.20
CA PHE A 114 2.64 15.07 -0.24
C PHE A 114 4.13 14.84 -0.43
N THR A 115 4.68 15.45 -1.47
CA THR A 115 6.12 15.43 -1.74
C THR A 115 6.69 16.84 -1.64
N VAL A 116 7.94 16.94 -1.18
CA VAL A 116 8.69 18.20 -1.14
C VAL A 116 9.86 18.10 -2.10
N GLU A 117 9.88 18.95 -3.11
CA GLU A 117 11.01 19.09 -4.02
C GLU A 117 11.85 20.30 -3.66
N ARG A 118 13.17 20.13 -3.58
CA ARG A 118 14.12 21.25 -3.53
C ARG A 118 14.50 21.64 -4.96
N ARG A 119 14.28 22.90 -5.31
CA ARG A 119 14.80 23.57 -6.52
C ARG A 119 15.85 24.59 -6.12
N LEU A 120 17.00 24.58 -6.82
CA LEU A 120 18.10 25.52 -6.61
C LEU A 120 18.58 25.57 -5.14
N GLY A 121 18.59 24.43 -4.44
CA GLY A 121 19.07 24.30 -3.05
C GLY A 121 18.16 24.89 -1.97
N VAL A 122 17.48 26.01 -2.24
CA VAL A 122 16.73 26.79 -1.22
C VAL A 122 15.22 26.85 -1.45
N PHE A 123 14.73 26.64 -2.68
CA PHE A 123 13.29 26.74 -2.96
C PHE A 123 12.62 25.39 -2.77
N GLN A 124 11.74 25.30 -1.78
CA GLN A 124 10.89 24.13 -1.61
C GLN A 124 9.60 24.29 -2.40
N GLN A 125 9.30 23.33 -3.26
CA GLN A 125 8.02 23.19 -3.94
C GLN A 125 7.28 21.98 -3.38
N LYS A 126 6.10 22.21 -2.82
CA LYS A 126 5.23 21.15 -2.34
C LYS A 126 4.35 20.66 -3.47
N ARG A 127 4.23 19.35 -3.61
CA ARG A 127 3.39 18.73 -4.64
C ARG A 127 2.52 17.66 -4.01
N VAL A 128 1.35 17.43 -4.60
CA VAL A 128 0.39 16.42 -4.15
C VAL A 128 0.01 15.48 -5.27
N THR A 129 -0.01 14.19 -4.98
CA THR A 129 -0.72 13.19 -5.76
C THR A 129 -1.96 12.79 -4.97
N ALA A 130 -3.14 13.03 -5.53
CA ALA A 130 -4.41 12.74 -4.88
C ALA A 130 -5.26 11.81 -5.75
N PHE A 131 -5.83 10.78 -5.14
CA PHE A 131 -6.69 9.82 -5.81
C PHE A 131 -7.69 9.20 -4.85
N ARG A 132 -8.70 8.54 -5.39
CA ARG A 132 -9.54 7.61 -4.63
C ARG A 132 -9.30 6.17 -5.06
N ALA A 133 -9.49 5.25 -4.12
CA ALA A 133 -9.40 3.82 -4.32
C ALA A 133 -10.69 3.14 -3.82
N TYR A 134 -11.11 2.08 -4.50
CA TYR A 134 -12.21 1.21 -4.08
C TYR A 134 -12.14 -0.16 -4.75
N MET A 135 -12.84 -1.14 -4.22
CA MET A 135 -12.95 -2.49 -4.79
C MET A 135 -14.22 -2.65 -5.62
N ARG A 136 -14.10 -3.22 -6.82
CA ARG A 136 -15.24 -3.53 -7.70
C ARG A 136 -14.86 -4.58 -8.74
N ASP A 137 -15.73 -5.56 -8.94
CA ASP A 137 -15.56 -6.67 -9.88
C ASP A 137 -14.24 -7.44 -9.64
N ASP A 138 -13.87 -7.66 -8.38
CA ASP A 138 -12.57 -8.23 -7.96
C ASP A 138 -11.33 -7.45 -8.44
N GLU A 139 -11.48 -6.18 -8.81
CA GLU A 139 -10.37 -5.31 -9.18
C GLU A 139 -10.24 -4.15 -8.19
N LEU A 140 -9.00 -3.76 -7.91
CA LEU A 140 -8.71 -2.52 -7.21
C LEU A 140 -8.79 -1.37 -8.23
N VAL A 141 -9.77 -0.49 -8.06
CA VAL A 141 -9.96 0.67 -8.94
C VAL A 141 -9.31 1.89 -8.32
N LEU A 142 -8.43 2.53 -9.07
CA LEU A 142 -7.72 3.76 -8.68
C LEU A 142 -8.15 4.89 -9.61
N GLN A 143 -8.64 5.99 -9.04
CA GLN A 143 -9.08 7.16 -9.80
C GLN A 143 -8.39 8.43 -9.33
N PHE A 144 -7.56 9.00 -10.21
CA PHE A 144 -6.65 10.11 -9.90
C PHE A 144 -7.32 11.48 -10.09
N TYR A 145 -7.35 12.28 -9.02
CA TYR A 145 -7.73 13.69 -9.06
C TYR A 145 -6.58 14.53 -9.62
N SER A 146 -5.37 14.27 -9.13
CA SER A 146 -4.15 14.97 -9.52
C SER A 146 -2.94 14.05 -9.35
N ILE A 147 -1.95 14.20 -10.23
CA ILE A 147 -0.66 13.51 -10.12
C ILE A 147 0.41 14.58 -10.03
N ASN A 148 1.16 14.56 -8.93
CA ASN A 148 2.27 15.47 -8.70
C ASN A 148 1.87 16.94 -8.96
N ALA A 149 0.69 17.40 -8.56
CA ALA A 149 0.23 18.77 -8.79
C ALA A 149 0.89 19.73 -7.79
N LEU A 150 1.20 20.96 -8.22
CA LEU A 150 1.78 21.97 -7.34
C LEU A 150 0.74 22.42 -6.30
N ILE A 151 1.16 22.51 -5.04
CA ILE A 151 0.36 23.10 -3.98
C ILE A 151 0.75 24.58 -3.85
N GLU A 152 -0.20 25.49 -4.01
CA GLU A 152 0.05 26.93 -3.92
C GLU A 152 0.60 27.32 -2.55
N ARG A 153 1.46 28.34 -2.50
CA ARG A 153 2.00 28.86 -1.23
C ARG A 153 0.86 29.38 -0.37
N GLY A 154 0.84 28.97 0.90
CA GLY A 154 -0.23 29.31 1.85
C GLY A 154 -1.40 28.34 1.84
N SER A 155 -1.41 27.34 0.96
CA SER A 155 -2.39 26.25 1.04
C SER A 155 -2.14 25.37 2.28
N PRO A 156 -3.23 24.81 2.83
CA PRO A 156 -3.17 23.97 4.03
C PRO A 156 -2.23 22.76 3.88
N ARG A 157 -1.58 22.37 4.98
CA ARG A 157 -0.57 21.27 4.99
C ARG A 157 -1.18 19.99 5.56
N GLY A 158 -0.82 18.84 4.99
CA GLY A 158 -1.16 17.53 5.57
C GLY A 158 -2.67 17.36 5.73
N SER A 159 -3.12 17.08 6.95
CA SER A 159 -4.53 16.91 7.34
C SER A 159 -5.46 18.07 6.97
N GLU A 160 -4.93 19.29 6.82
CA GLU A 160 -5.73 20.44 6.44
C GLU A 160 -6.06 20.45 4.92
N TYR A 161 -5.31 19.69 4.11
CA TYR A 161 -5.54 19.60 2.67
C TYR A 161 -6.84 18.84 2.41
N LYS A 162 -7.81 19.54 1.80
CA LYS A 162 -9.07 18.94 1.39
C LYS A 162 -8.85 18.17 0.08
N ILE A 163 -8.75 16.84 0.17
CA ILE A 163 -8.74 16.00 -1.03
C ILE A 163 -10.02 16.30 -1.83
N PRO A 164 -9.95 16.54 -3.16
CA PRO A 164 -11.13 16.83 -3.97
C PRO A 164 -12.22 15.76 -3.82
N GLU A 165 -13.48 16.17 -3.76
CA GLU A 165 -14.61 15.24 -3.67
C GLU A 165 -14.96 14.68 -5.05
N GLU A 166 -14.98 15.56 -6.05
CA GLU A 166 -15.31 15.21 -7.41
C GLU A 166 -14.07 15.09 -8.29
N VAL A 167 -14.18 14.22 -9.28
CA VAL A 167 -13.15 14.06 -10.30
C VAL A 167 -13.23 15.28 -11.22
N PRO A 168 -12.11 15.99 -11.44
CA PRO A 168 -12.17 17.16 -12.29
C PRO A 168 -12.63 16.83 -13.70
N SER A 169 -13.55 17.64 -14.24
CA SER A 169 -14.13 17.46 -15.58
C SER A 169 -13.15 17.81 -16.71
N TRP A 170 -12.10 18.57 -16.40
CA TRP A 170 -11.07 18.94 -17.37
C TRP A 170 -10.10 17.80 -17.68
N LYS A 171 -9.64 17.76 -18.93
CA LYS A 171 -8.72 16.75 -19.45
C LYS A 171 -7.39 16.79 -18.65
N PRO A 172 -6.92 15.68 -18.08
CA PRO A 172 -5.66 15.66 -17.35
C PRO A 172 -4.48 16.03 -18.26
N ASP A 173 -3.47 16.66 -17.67
CA ASP A 173 -2.16 16.96 -18.26
C ASP A 173 -1.17 15.78 -18.18
N PHE A 174 -1.67 14.61 -17.76
CA PHE A 174 -0.95 13.35 -17.68
C PHE A 174 -1.71 12.24 -18.41
N ARG A 175 -0.98 11.18 -18.78
CA ARG A 175 -1.57 9.93 -19.30
C ARG A 175 -1.13 8.75 -18.44
N LEU A 176 -2.08 7.99 -17.92
CA LEU A 176 -1.77 6.75 -17.19
C LEU A 176 -1.16 5.70 -18.14
N VAL A 177 -0.06 5.08 -17.70
CA VAL A 177 0.65 4.03 -18.42
C VAL A 177 0.43 2.69 -17.71
N PRO A 178 -0.49 1.84 -18.18
CA PRO A 178 -0.77 0.55 -17.54
C PRO A 178 0.40 -0.42 -17.74
N SER A 179 0.66 -1.25 -16.72
CA SER A 179 1.56 -2.41 -16.78
C SER A 179 0.80 -3.73 -16.98
N LYS A 180 1.50 -4.89 -16.94
CA LYS A 180 0.99 -6.22 -17.32
C LYS A 180 -0.31 -6.67 -16.62
N ALA A 181 -0.58 -6.20 -15.40
CA ALA A 181 -1.77 -6.55 -14.61
C ALA A 181 -2.64 -5.32 -14.27
N GLN A 182 -2.60 -4.32 -15.16
CA GLN A 182 -3.32 -3.07 -15.01
C GLN A 182 -4.02 -2.75 -16.33
N ARG A 183 -5.21 -2.16 -16.23
CA ARG A 183 -6.01 -1.75 -17.40
C ARG A 183 -6.47 -0.31 -17.20
N ARG A 184 -6.26 0.51 -18.23
CA ARG A 184 -6.79 1.89 -18.24
C ARG A 184 -8.28 1.84 -18.57
N ALA A 185 -9.12 2.27 -17.63
CA ALA A 185 -10.59 2.33 -17.80
C ALA A 185 -11.10 3.76 -18.10
N GLY A 186 -10.20 4.74 -18.15
CA GLY A 186 -10.51 6.12 -18.52
C GLY A 186 -9.27 7.02 -18.44
N PRO A 187 -9.40 8.34 -18.68
CA PRO A 187 -8.26 9.26 -18.64
C PRO A 187 -7.56 9.32 -17.28
N ARG A 188 -8.33 9.10 -16.20
CA ARG A 188 -7.89 9.19 -14.80
C ARG A 188 -8.08 7.89 -14.03
N VAL A 189 -8.50 6.80 -14.69
CA VAL A 189 -8.95 5.58 -14.02
C VAL A 189 -8.07 4.40 -14.43
N LEU A 190 -7.54 3.70 -13.44
CA LEU A 190 -6.82 2.45 -13.57
C LEU A 190 -7.56 1.35 -12.82
N ARG A 191 -7.76 0.20 -13.46
CA ARG A 191 -8.25 -1.03 -12.83
C ARG A 191 -7.06 -1.97 -12.67
N VAL A 192 -6.93 -2.56 -11.49
CA VAL A 192 -5.79 -3.42 -11.14
C VAL A 192 -6.30 -4.79 -10.72
N GLU A 193 -5.81 -5.82 -11.39
CA GLU A 193 -6.00 -7.22 -10.99
C GLU A 193 -5.12 -7.52 -9.78
N TRP A 194 -5.55 -7.09 -8.60
CA TRP A 194 -4.72 -7.08 -7.40
C TRP A 194 -4.22 -8.48 -6.97
N ARG A 195 -4.98 -9.54 -7.32
CA ARG A 195 -4.61 -10.95 -7.09
C ARG A 195 -3.55 -11.49 -8.05
N ASN A 196 -3.25 -10.77 -9.13
CA ASN A 196 -2.28 -11.22 -10.13
C ASN A 196 -0.90 -11.48 -9.48
N SER A 197 -0.25 -12.58 -9.88
CA SER A 197 1.06 -12.98 -9.36
C SER A 197 2.18 -11.99 -9.68
N TYR A 198 1.96 -11.12 -10.67
CA TYR A 198 2.84 -10.02 -11.01
C TYR A 198 3.19 -9.12 -9.81
N PHE A 199 2.24 -8.93 -8.90
CA PHE A 199 2.42 -8.12 -7.69
C PHE A 199 2.99 -8.90 -6.48
N ALA A 200 3.24 -10.21 -6.63
CA ALA A 200 3.82 -11.01 -5.55
C ALA A 200 5.31 -10.72 -5.34
N ARG A 201 6.00 -10.14 -6.33
CA ARG A 201 7.44 -9.86 -6.29
C ARG A 201 7.69 -8.37 -6.05
N PRO A 202 8.72 -8.01 -5.27
CA PRO A 202 9.07 -6.62 -5.05
C PRO A 202 9.52 -5.96 -6.36
N PRO A 203 8.95 -4.79 -6.72
CA PRO A 203 9.36 -4.06 -7.90
C PRO A 203 10.73 -3.42 -7.70
N SER A 204 11.49 -3.26 -8.78
CA SER A 204 12.75 -2.52 -8.75
C SER A 204 12.46 -1.02 -8.63
N LEU A 205 12.53 -0.48 -7.42
CA LEU A 205 12.41 0.96 -7.18
C LEU A 205 13.75 1.63 -7.53
N ARG A 206 13.73 2.58 -8.47
CA ARG A 206 14.89 3.46 -8.73
C ARG A 206 14.80 4.66 -7.80
N LEU A 207 15.78 4.83 -6.92
CA LEU A 207 15.90 6.07 -6.14
C LEU A 207 16.47 7.19 -7.01
N ARG A 208 16.12 8.43 -6.64
CA ARG A 208 16.52 9.65 -7.35
C ARG A 208 18.04 9.87 -7.37
N ASP A 209 18.77 9.28 -6.43
CA ASP A 209 20.22 9.46 -6.28
C ASP A 209 21.06 8.43 -7.08
N GLY A 210 20.44 7.69 -8.01
CA GLY A 210 21.15 6.68 -8.83
C GLY A 210 21.59 5.43 -8.07
N GLN A 211 21.49 5.43 -6.73
CA GLN A 211 21.68 4.24 -5.92
C GLN A 211 20.43 3.37 -5.99
N LEU A 212 20.54 2.21 -6.64
CA LEU A 212 19.57 1.13 -6.49
C LEU A 212 19.63 0.64 -5.04
N GLN A 213 18.84 1.21 -4.12
CA GLN A 213 18.52 0.47 -2.91
C GLN A 213 17.56 -0.63 -3.34
N ARG A 214 18.11 -1.82 -3.57
CA ARG A 214 17.40 -3.00 -3.09
C ARG A 214 17.31 -2.81 -1.58
N ARG A 215 16.22 -2.20 -1.12
CA ARG A 215 15.68 -2.58 0.18
C ARG A 215 15.29 -4.03 -0.01
N THR A 216 16.27 -4.92 0.15
CA THR A 216 16.04 -6.18 0.83
C THR A 216 15.48 -5.74 2.16
N ILE A 217 14.16 -5.47 2.18
CA ILE A 217 13.42 -5.56 3.42
C ILE A 217 13.80 -6.94 3.89
N LEU A 218 14.52 -6.96 4.99
CA LEU A 218 14.79 -8.14 5.79
C LEU A 218 13.39 -8.66 6.16
N MET A 219 12.70 -9.32 5.22
CA MET A 219 11.56 -10.18 5.45
C MET A 219 12.08 -11.51 6.01
N GLU A 220 13.00 -11.41 6.95
CA GLU A 220 13.32 -12.39 7.99
C GLU A 220 12.98 -11.72 9.34
N GLU A 221 11.81 -11.06 9.44
CA GLU A 221 11.01 -11.24 10.64
C GLU A 221 10.15 -12.46 10.36
N GLU A 222 10.79 -13.62 10.49
CA GLU A 222 10.06 -14.81 10.93
C GLU A 222 9.38 -14.38 12.23
N LEU A 223 8.05 -14.34 12.21
CA LEU A 223 7.27 -14.48 13.45
C LEU A 223 7.96 -15.57 14.28
N PRO A 224 8.13 -15.41 15.60
CA PRO A 224 8.61 -16.51 16.43
C PRO A 224 7.62 -17.66 16.23
N VAL A 225 7.99 -18.61 15.38
CA VAL A 225 7.36 -19.91 15.35
C VAL A 225 7.67 -20.44 16.73
N GLU A 226 6.63 -20.49 17.57
CA GLU A 226 6.66 -21.26 18.82
C GLU A 226 7.38 -22.56 18.48
N PRO A 227 8.51 -22.87 19.13
CA PRO A 227 9.26 -24.05 18.78
C PRO A 227 8.34 -25.24 19.01
N GLU A 228 7.85 -25.84 17.91
CA GLU A 228 7.35 -27.21 17.94
C GLU A 228 8.44 -28.00 18.65
N ALA A 229 8.07 -28.53 19.81
CA ALA A 229 8.98 -29.15 20.75
C ALA A 229 9.88 -30.14 20.00
N LEU A 230 11.13 -29.74 19.79
CA LEU A 230 12.19 -30.61 19.30
C LEU A 230 12.21 -31.81 20.25
N LYS A 231 11.86 -32.98 19.71
CA LYS A 231 12.03 -34.25 20.41
C LYS A 231 13.47 -34.29 20.92
N PRO A 232 13.70 -34.58 22.22
CA PRO A 232 15.05 -34.58 22.77
C PRO A 232 15.89 -35.63 22.04
N LEU A 233 16.83 -35.15 21.22
CA LEU A 233 17.86 -36.00 20.63
C LEU A 233 18.73 -36.58 21.75
N SER A 234 18.85 -37.91 21.72
CA SER A 234 19.60 -38.73 22.68
C SER A 234 21.04 -38.25 22.86
N THR A 235 21.54 -38.37 24.08
CA THR A 235 22.85 -37.92 24.58
C THR A 235 24.08 -38.46 23.84
N ALA A 236 23.95 -39.55 23.08
CA ALA A 236 25.07 -40.24 22.44
C ALA A 236 25.52 -39.68 21.07
N LEU A 237 24.77 -38.75 20.45
CA LEU A 237 25.09 -38.20 19.12
C LEU A 237 25.99 -36.93 19.13
N ARG A 238 26.50 -36.52 20.30
CA ARG A 238 26.98 -35.14 20.54
C ARG A 238 28.39 -34.80 20.06
N ASP A 239 29.35 -35.71 20.11
CA ASP A 239 30.76 -35.31 19.91
C ASP A 239 31.14 -35.13 18.43
N ALA A 240 30.70 -36.05 17.57
CA ALA A 240 30.93 -35.94 16.12
C ALA A 240 30.20 -34.74 15.50
N GLN A 241 28.98 -34.43 16.00
CA GLN A 241 28.24 -33.25 15.58
C GLN A 241 28.92 -31.96 16.01
N LEU A 242 29.45 -31.90 17.24
CA LEU A 242 30.20 -30.74 17.72
C LEU A 242 31.48 -30.51 16.90
N GLN A 243 32.25 -31.58 16.63
CA GLN A 243 33.42 -31.48 15.76
C GLN A 243 33.07 -31.03 14.33
N ALA A 244 31.98 -31.55 13.76
CA ALA A 244 31.52 -31.12 12.45
C ALA A 244 31.09 -29.64 12.44
N LEU A 245 30.41 -29.16 13.49
CA LEU A 245 30.06 -27.75 13.62
C LEU A 245 31.30 -26.85 13.71
N ASP A 246 32.29 -27.23 14.50
CA ASP A 246 33.55 -26.49 14.63
C ASP A 246 34.31 -26.43 13.29
N GLN A 247 34.33 -27.53 12.54
CA GLN A 247 34.94 -27.57 11.21
C GLN A 247 34.21 -26.67 10.20
N ILE A 248 32.86 -26.65 10.21
CA ILE A 248 32.06 -25.77 9.35
C ILE A 248 32.32 -24.30 9.68
N ASP A 249 32.39 -23.95 10.98
CA ASP A 249 32.66 -22.58 11.43
C ASP A 249 34.08 -22.14 11.06
N ALA A 250 35.07 -23.02 11.18
CA ALA A 250 36.43 -22.76 10.74
C ALA A 250 36.50 -22.52 9.21
N ALA A 251 35.86 -23.37 8.41
CA ALA A 251 35.81 -23.24 6.95
C ALA A 251 35.11 -21.95 6.50
N ARG A 252 34.07 -21.51 7.22
CA ARG A 252 33.41 -20.21 6.98
C ARG A 252 34.36 -19.06 7.29
N ARG A 253 35.03 -19.07 8.45
CA ARG A 253 35.96 -18.01 8.86
C ARG A 253 37.14 -17.88 7.91
N SER A 254 37.60 -18.99 7.33
CA SER A 254 38.68 -19.00 6.34
C SER A 254 38.22 -18.72 4.90
N GLY A 255 36.92 -18.52 4.67
CA GLY A 255 36.36 -18.24 3.34
C GLY A 255 36.39 -19.43 2.37
N LEU A 256 36.56 -20.66 2.87
CA LEU A 256 36.58 -21.89 2.04
C LEU A 256 35.18 -22.30 1.56
N ILE A 257 34.14 -21.85 2.25
CA ILE A 257 32.73 -22.11 1.91
C ILE A 257 31.93 -20.81 1.85
N SER A 258 30.93 -20.78 0.98
CA SER A 258 30.00 -19.67 0.88
C SER A 258 28.97 -19.67 2.03
N GLU A 259 28.35 -18.52 2.31
CA GLU A 259 27.34 -18.39 3.39
C GLU A 259 26.11 -19.29 3.15
N SER A 260 25.72 -19.52 1.90
CA SER A 260 24.63 -20.45 1.55
C SER A 260 25.01 -21.90 1.83
N GLU A 261 26.26 -22.28 1.54
CA GLU A 261 26.79 -23.61 1.80
C GLU A 261 26.95 -23.88 3.30
N TYR A 262 27.42 -22.88 4.05
CA TYR A 262 27.44 -22.89 5.52
C TYR A 262 26.07 -23.20 6.12
N ARG A 263 25.03 -22.45 5.72
CA ARG A 263 23.66 -22.64 6.22
C ARG A 263 23.13 -24.05 5.90
N ARG A 264 23.42 -24.57 4.70
CA ARG A 264 23.02 -25.92 4.28
C ARG A 264 23.72 -26.99 5.13
N ARG A 265 25.05 -26.93 5.26
CA ARG A 265 25.82 -27.94 6.03
C ARG A 265 25.47 -27.91 7.50
N ARG A 266 25.31 -26.73 8.11
CA ARG A 266 24.92 -26.58 9.52
C ARG A 266 23.56 -27.24 9.81
N ARG A 267 22.59 -27.08 8.92
CA ARG A 267 21.27 -27.73 9.04
C ARG A 267 21.40 -29.25 9.03
N LEU A 268 22.14 -29.80 8.06
CA LEU A 268 22.37 -31.24 7.94
C LEU A 268 23.08 -31.83 9.18
N VAL A 269 24.06 -31.11 9.75
CA VAL A 269 24.73 -31.53 10.99
C VAL A 269 23.75 -31.55 12.17
N LEU A 270 22.91 -30.53 12.32
CA LEU A 270 21.89 -30.47 13.39
C LEU A 270 20.80 -31.55 13.22
N GLU A 271 20.49 -31.94 11.99
CA GLU A 271 19.59 -33.05 11.66
C GLU A 271 20.24 -34.44 11.84
N GLY A 272 21.54 -34.52 12.18
CA GLY A 272 22.28 -35.78 12.34
C GLY A 272 22.75 -36.42 11.03
N ARG A 273 22.65 -35.70 9.90
CA ARG A 273 22.99 -36.17 8.55
C ARG A 273 24.42 -35.78 8.18
N LEU A 274 25.38 -36.27 8.95
CA LEU A 274 26.81 -35.91 8.84
C LEU A 274 27.42 -36.28 7.47
N GLU A 275 27.10 -37.45 6.93
CA GLU A 275 27.62 -37.90 5.63
C GLU A 275 27.18 -36.98 4.48
N GLU A 276 25.93 -36.53 4.51
CA GLU A 276 25.40 -35.59 3.51
C GLU A 276 25.96 -34.17 3.64
N ALA A 277 26.42 -33.83 4.83
CA ALA A 277 27.17 -32.60 5.10
C ALA A 277 28.64 -32.70 4.68
N GLY A 278 29.10 -33.89 4.26
CA GLY A 278 30.48 -34.16 3.82
C GLY A 278 31.43 -34.52 4.96
N TYR A 279 30.92 -34.98 6.10
CA TYR A 279 31.70 -35.45 7.24
C TYR A 279 31.66 -36.97 7.29
N ASP A 280 32.84 -37.59 7.27
CA ASP A 280 32.97 -39.04 7.34
C ASP A 280 32.66 -39.51 8.76
N THR A 281 31.68 -40.39 8.92
CA THR A 281 31.19 -40.89 10.22
C THR A 281 31.90 -42.15 10.67
N LYS A 282 32.89 -42.64 9.92
CA LYS A 282 33.58 -43.90 10.24
C LYS A 282 34.10 -43.87 11.67
N PRO A 283 33.56 -44.71 12.58
CA PRO A 283 34.15 -44.89 13.88
C PRO A 283 35.53 -45.53 13.65
N GLY A 284 36.58 -44.94 14.21
CA GLY A 284 37.91 -45.56 14.18
C GLY A 284 37.84 -46.94 14.81
N GLU A 285 38.21 -47.97 14.05
CA GLU A 285 38.55 -49.31 14.56
C GLU A 285 39.84 -49.27 15.38
#